data_AF-A0A1Y3Y5Z9-F1
#
_entry.id   AF-A0A1Y3Y5Z9-F1
#
_cell.length_a   1.000
_cell.length_b   1.000
_cell.length_c   1.000
_cell.angle_alpha   90.00
_cell.angle_beta   90.00
_cell.angle_gamma   90.00
#
_symmetry.space_group_name_H-M   'P 1'
#
loop_
_entity.id
_entity.type
_entity.pdbx_description
1 polymer ?
#
loop_
_entity_poly.entity_id
_entity_poly.type
_entity_poly.pdbx_seq_one_letter_code
_entity_poly.pdbx_strand_id
1 'polypeptide(L)'
;MDYREFMEQVKKDLPEQLSGVLEGATVDTTQVDKLQGRSYEGLSIAPDGSIIGLTMDLQPYFQMFNDGISYENIVEQIADRAIGAYAVRPAVTAEDIGSYEAVKDKLMIQLIGREGNEEMLRTIPHHSIEDMEIVYRFHVQDTELGMASALVTNSMLERYGITAEQLKQDAFVSAVSHDPFEIKTMAEILNELMGAEIIPEDAMPMYVASNKERIHGAGVIAYPEFMEEAAKRLGGDFYVLPSSIHEVILIPDTPDVSALELQGIVQSVNVEQVAPEERLSDHIYHYDSKEKLFERSDKYESRKLNQEQERESSRSSVLDALRSNQKDCSERPHKNTAVIRRDVAAL
;
A
#
# COMPACT_ATOMS: atom_id res chain seq x y z
N MET A 1 -39.58 12.56 -1.00
CA MET A 1 -38.90 11.85 -2.10
C MET A 1 -37.86 10.97 -1.47
N ASP A 2 -37.93 9.67 -1.68
CA ASP A 2 -36.88 8.75 -1.23
C ASP A 2 -35.66 8.80 -2.18
N TYR A 3 -34.56 8.12 -1.82
CA TYR A 3 -33.32 8.18 -2.61
C TYR A 3 -33.49 7.63 -4.02
N ARG A 4 -34.32 6.59 -4.19
CA ARG A 4 -34.52 5.94 -5.49
C ARG A 4 -35.36 6.81 -6.41
N GLU A 5 -36.41 7.42 -5.88
CA GLU A 5 -37.21 8.42 -6.58
C GLU A 5 -36.36 9.63 -6.97
N PHE A 6 -35.47 10.08 -6.08
CA PHE A 6 -34.53 11.17 -6.37
C PHE A 6 -33.59 10.81 -7.53
N MET A 7 -32.97 9.63 -7.53
CA MET A 7 -32.10 9.20 -8.62
C MET A 7 -32.81 9.10 -9.96
N GLU A 8 -34.00 8.50 -10.00
CA GLU A 8 -34.80 8.41 -11.23
C GLU A 8 -35.22 9.79 -11.76
N GLN A 9 -35.55 10.72 -10.86
CA GLN A 9 -35.88 12.09 -11.24
C GLN A 9 -34.66 12.82 -11.81
N VAL A 10 -33.49 12.74 -11.14
CA VAL A 10 -32.23 13.31 -11.65
C VAL A 10 -31.85 12.68 -12.99
N LYS A 11 -31.94 11.36 -13.15
CA LYS A 11 -31.67 10.66 -14.42
C LYS A 11 -32.51 11.22 -15.57
N LYS A 12 -33.77 11.57 -15.31
CA LYS A 12 -34.70 12.10 -16.30
C LYS A 12 -34.43 13.56 -16.64
N ASP A 13 -34.15 14.39 -15.64
CA ASP A 13 -34.12 15.85 -15.79
C ASP A 13 -32.70 16.38 -16.11
N LEU A 14 -31.65 15.66 -15.70
CA LEU A 14 -30.25 16.05 -15.94
C LEU A 14 -29.91 16.23 -17.43
N PRO A 15 -30.35 15.36 -18.37
CA PRO A 15 -30.04 15.53 -19.79
C PRO A 15 -30.42 16.90 -20.38
N GLU A 16 -31.44 17.57 -19.84
CA GLU A 16 -31.89 18.90 -20.30
C GLU A 16 -30.94 20.02 -19.87
N GLN A 17 -30.10 19.78 -18.86
CA GLN A 17 -29.12 20.73 -18.32
C GLN A 17 -27.69 20.50 -18.87
N LEU A 18 -27.47 19.36 -19.54
CA LEU A 18 -26.17 19.05 -20.14
C LEU A 18 -25.94 19.85 -21.42
N SER A 19 -24.72 20.35 -21.60
CA SER A 19 -24.34 21.15 -22.77
C SER A 19 -22.93 20.83 -23.26
N GLY A 20 -22.57 21.34 -24.44
CA GLY A 20 -21.25 21.13 -25.02
C GLY A 20 -21.03 19.67 -25.45
N VAL A 21 -19.92 19.06 -25.00
CA VAL A 21 -19.57 17.65 -25.33
C VAL A 21 -20.59 16.65 -24.77
N LEU A 22 -21.40 17.07 -23.79
CA LEU A 22 -22.45 16.26 -23.18
C LEU A 22 -23.84 16.48 -23.77
N GLU A 23 -23.96 17.30 -24.82
CA GLU A 23 -25.23 17.44 -25.55
C GLU A 23 -25.60 16.08 -26.17
N GLY A 24 -26.75 15.51 -25.77
CA GLY A 24 -27.17 14.17 -26.18
C GLY A 24 -26.50 13.02 -25.42
N ALA A 25 -25.83 13.29 -24.30
CA ALA A 25 -25.23 12.26 -23.45
C ALA A 25 -26.26 11.24 -22.94
N THR A 26 -25.83 9.99 -22.81
CA THR A 26 -26.60 8.94 -22.16
C THR A 26 -26.42 9.06 -20.65
N VAL A 27 -27.54 9.10 -19.92
CA VAL A 27 -27.58 9.13 -18.45
C VAL A 27 -28.27 7.87 -17.95
N ASP A 28 -27.56 7.04 -17.19
CA ASP A 28 -28.09 5.78 -16.66
C ASP A 28 -27.65 5.51 -15.23
N THR A 29 -28.41 4.69 -14.50
CA THR A 29 -27.97 4.21 -13.19
C THR A 29 -27.02 3.05 -13.38
N THR A 30 -25.92 3.05 -12.64
CA THR A 30 -24.95 1.96 -12.64
C THR A 30 -24.56 1.62 -11.22
N GLN A 31 -24.44 0.32 -10.95
CA GLN A 31 -23.82 -0.13 -9.72
C GLN A 31 -22.31 0.06 -9.85
N VAL A 32 -21.72 0.77 -8.88
CA VAL A 32 -20.28 0.93 -8.74
C VAL A 32 -19.83 0.04 -7.61
N ASP A 33 -19.16 -1.04 -7.97
CA ASP A 33 -18.51 -1.89 -7.00
C ASP A 33 -17.16 -1.27 -6.66
N LYS A 34 -17.11 -0.64 -5.48
CA LYS A 34 -15.85 -0.11 -4.95
C LYS A 34 -14.99 -1.27 -4.47
N LEU A 35 -13.69 -1.20 -4.76
CA LEU A 35 -12.72 -2.15 -4.25
C LEU A 35 -12.67 -2.18 -2.72
N GLN A 36 -12.78 -1.00 -2.10
CA GLN A 36 -12.85 -0.84 -0.66
C GLN A 36 -13.96 0.16 -0.33
N GLY A 37 -14.79 -0.16 0.67
CA GLY A 37 -15.95 0.62 1.08
C GLY A 37 -17.28 0.09 0.54
N ARG A 38 -18.35 0.86 0.72
CA ARG A 38 -19.67 0.44 0.25
C ARG A 38 -19.78 0.65 -1.26
N SER A 39 -20.11 -0.42 -1.99
CA SER A 39 -20.66 -0.30 -3.34
C SER A 39 -21.85 0.66 -3.29
N TYR A 40 -21.95 1.50 -4.30
CA TYR A 40 -23.03 2.48 -4.39
C TYR A 40 -23.68 2.42 -5.76
N GLU A 41 -24.94 2.82 -5.81
CA GLU A 41 -25.62 3.08 -7.06
C GLU A 41 -25.32 4.52 -7.44
N GLY A 42 -24.63 4.69 -8.57
CA GLY A 42 -24.24 5.99 -9.10
C GLY A 42 -24.98 6.30 -10.39
N LEU A 43 -24.91 7.56 -10.79
CA LEU A 43 -25.42 8.04 -12.07
C LEU A 43 -24.26 8.14 -13.07
N SER A 44 -24.30 7.32 -14.10
CA SER A 44 -23.34 7.35 -15.21
C SER A 44 -23.77 8.37 -16.26
N ILE A 45 -22.85 9.22 -16.69
CA ILE A 45 -23.03 10.26 -17.70
C ILE A 45 -21.98 10.04 -18.77
N ALA A 46 -22.39 9.54 -19.94
CA ALA A 46 -21.51 9.19 -21.05
C ALA A 46 -21.87 10.03 -22.29
N PRO A 47 -20.90 10.71 -22.94
CA PRO A 47 -21.10 11.34 -24.24
C PRO A 47 -21.66 10.36 -25.26
N ASP A 48 -22.40 10.86 -26.25
CA ASP A 48 -22.95 10.01 -27.30
C ASP A 48 -21.84 9.21 -28.02
N GLY A 49 -22.04 7.89 -28.11
CA GLY A 49 -21.05 6.95 -28.67
C GLY A 49 -19.85 6.60 -27.78
N SER A 50 -19.72 7.14 -26.57
CA SER A 50 -18.64 6.79 -25.63
C SER A 50 -18.99 5.54 -24.82
N ILE A 51 -18.01 4.63 -24.66
CA ILE A 51 -18.11 3.46 -23.78
C ILE A 51 -17.68 3.74 -22.34
N ILE A 52 -17.12 4.93 -22.09
CA ILE A 52 -16.65 5.35 -20.76
C ILE A 52 -17.40 6.63 -20.41
N GLY A 53 -18.09 6.58 -19.27
CA GLY A 53 -18.84 7.68 -18.70
C GLY A 53 -18.30 8.07 -17.31
N LEU A 54 -18.56 9.30 -16.93
CA LEU A 54 -18.37 9.77 -15.56
C LEU A 54 -19.47 9.15 -14.72
N THR A 55 -19.10 8.39 -13.69
CA THR A 55 -20.08 7.92 -12.70
C THR A 55 -20.01 8.76 -11.45
N MET A 56 -21.15 9.32 -11.04
CA MET A 56 -21.28 10.20 -9.88
C MET A 56 -22.06 9.50 -8.77
N ASP A 57 -21.52 9.53 -7.56
CA ASP A 57 -22.28 9.19 -6.35
C ASP A 57 -23.30 10.29 -6.07
N LEU A 58 -24.60 9.93 -6.09
CA LEU A 58 -25.69 10.87 -5.84
C LEU A 58 -26.04 11.02 -4.36
N GLN A 59 -25.46 10.21 -3.48
CA GLN A 59 -25.80 10.23 -2.05
C GLN A 59 -25.46 11.57 -1.37
N PRO A 60 -24.32 12.23 -1.65
CA PRO A 60 -24.04 13.58 -1.13
C PRO A 60 -25.08 14.62 -1.60
N TYR A 61 -25.50 14.55 -2.86
CA TYR A 61 -26.52 15.45 -3.41
C TYR A 61 -27.90 15.21 -2.80
N PHE A 62 -28.25 13.95 -2.54
CA PHE A 62 -29.47 13.61 -1.82
C PHE A 62 -29.45 14.12 -0.38
N GLN A 63 -28.29 14.10 0.29
CA GLN A 63 -28.15 14.71 1.61
C GLN A 63 -28.39 16.22 1.53
N MET A 64 -27.80 16.91 0.55
CA MET A 64 -28.04 18.35 0.33
C MET A 64 -29.53 18.66 0.07
N PHE A 65 -30.23 17.79 -0.68
CA PHE A 65 -31.67 17.91 -0.88
C PHE A 65 -32.43 17.82 0.45
N ASN A 66 -32.08 16.86 1.30
CA ASN A 66 -32.69 16.67 2.62
C ASN A 66 -32.37 17.83 3.58
N ASP A 67 -31.22 18.47 3.39
CA ASP A 67 -30.79 19.65 4.16
C ASP A 67 -31.43 20.96 3.66
N GLY A 68 -32.30 20.89 2.64
CA GLY A 68 -33.14 22.00 2.18
C GLY A 68 -32.66 22.72 0.93
N ILE A 69 -31.61 22.24 0.26
CA ILE A 69 -31.22 22.76 -1.07
C ILE A 69 -32.31 22.35 -2.09
N SER A 70 -32.73 23.31 -2.92
CA SER A 70 -33.74 23.07 -3.94
C SER A 70 -33.27 22.07 -4.99
N TYR A 71 -34.18 21.22 -5.44
CA TYR A 71 -33.93 20.21 -6.48
C TYR A 71 -33.28 20.80 -7.74
N GLU A 72 -33.76 21.95 -8.23
CA GLU A 72 -33.22 22.63 -9.42
C GLU A 72 -31.72 22.94 -9.28
N ASN A 73 -31.32 23.57 -8.17
CA ASN A 73 -29.90 23.85 -7.86
C ASN A 73 -29.05 22.58 -7.71
N ILE A 74 -29.65 21.44 -7.34
CA ILE A 74 -28.93 20.18 -7.24
C ILE A 74 -28.65 19.62 -8.63
N VAL A 75 -29.66 19.61 -9.51
CA VAL A 75 -29.49 19.18 -10.90
C VAL A 75 -28.49 20.08 -11.63
N GLU A 76 -28.55 21.40 -11.41
CA GLU A 76 -27.58 22.36 -11.96
C GLU A 76 -26.15 22.05 -11.48
N GLN A 77 -25.94 21.81 -10.18
CA GLN A 77 -24.61 21.46 -9.66
C GLN A 77 -24.08 20.13 -10.21
N ILE A 78 -24.94 19.14 -10.40
CA ILE A 78 -24.56 17.86 -11.02
C ILE A 78 -24.15 18.09 -12.47
N ALA A 79 -24.93 18.89 -13.22
CA ALA A 79 -24.65 19.24 -14.60
C ALA A 79 -23.34 20.02 -14.74
N ASP A 80 -23.14 21.07 -13.94
CA ASP A 80 -21.91 21.88 -13.93
C ASP A 80 -20.68 21.04 -13.62
N ARG A 81 -20.81 20.12 -12.65
CA ARG A 81 -19.71 19.21 -12.31
C ARG A 81 -19.41 18.24 -13.44
N ALA A 82 -20.43 17.69 -14.10
CA ALA A 82 -20.25 16.83 -15.25
C ALA A 82 -19.60 17.62 -16.41
N ILE A 83 -20.15 18.78 -16.77
CA ILE A 83 -19.63 19.65 -17.83
C ILE A 83 -18.18 20.03 -17.53
N GLY A 84 -17.86 20.44 -16.30
CA GLY A 84 -16.50 20.77 -15.87
C GLY A 84 -15.53 19.59 -16.02
N ALA A 85 -15.97 18.38 -15.65
CA ALA A 85 -15.16 17.16 -15.76
C ALA A 85 -14.85 16.77 -17.21
N TYR A 86 -15.69 17.14 -18.17
CA TYR A 86 -15.47 16.92 -19.61
C TYR A 86 -14.89 18.13 -20.36
N ALA A 87 -15.01 19.33 -19.80
CA ALA A 87 -14.41 20.56 -20.34
C ALA A 87 -12.88 20.57 -20.16
N VAL A 88 -12.40 19.98 -19.06
CA VAL A 88 -10.99 19.60 -18.91
C VAL A 88 -10.81 18.31 -19.68
N ARG A 89 -10.03 18.31 -20.75
CA ARG A 89 -9.67 17.07 -21.44
C ARG A 89 -8.92 16.20 -20.42
N PRO A 90 -9.44 15.04 -20.01
CA PRO A 90 -8.70 14.18 -19.10
C PRO A 90 -7.38 13.80 -19.76
N ALA A 91 -6.29 13.73 -18.98
CA ALA A 91 -4.98 13.33 -19.50
C ALA A 91 -5.04 11.92 -20.11
N VAL A 92 -6.02 11.11 -19.71
CA VAL A 92 -6.43 9.83 -20.30
C VAL A 92 -7.87 9.93 -20.80
N THR A 93 -8.07 9.80 -22.11
CA THR A 93 -9.41 9.66 -22.68
C THR A 93 -9.87 8.21 -22.68
N ALA A 94 -11.18 8.01 -22.88
CA ALA A 94 -11.77 6.69 -23.13
C ALA A 94 -11.09 5.92 -24.28
N GLU A 95 -10.63 6.67 -25.29
CA GLU A 95 -9.93 6.18 -26.47
C GLU A 95 -8.50 5.73 -26.12
N ASP A 96 -7.82 6.43 -25.21
CA ASP A 96 -6.49 6.07 -24.71
C ASP A 96 -6.53 4.77 -23.89
N ILE A 97 -7.58 4.57 -23.08
CA ILE A 97 -7.84 3.30 -22.35
C ILE A 97 -8.09 2.14 -23.34
N GLY A 98 -8.34 2.40 -24.62
CA GLY A 98 -8.40 1.35 -25.64
C GLY A 98 -7.05 0.70 -25.95
N SER A 99 -5.92 1.33 -25.59
CA SER A 99 -4.57 0.85 -25.90
C SER A 99 -3.68 0.82 -24.67
N TYR A 100 -3.21 -0.37 -24.29
CA TYR A 100 -2.35 -0.55 -23.13
C TYR A 100 -1.06 0.29 -23.20
N GLU A 101 -0.44 0.35 -24.37
CA GLU A 101 0.80 1.13 -24.58
C GLU A 101 0.62 2.63 -24.32
N ALA A 102 -0.59 3.17 -24.49
CA ALA A 102 -0.89 4.58 -24.24
C ALA A 102 -1.12 4.89 -22.74
N VAL A 103 -1.40 3.87 -21.92
CA VAL A 103 -1.78 4.04 -20.50
C VAL A 103 -0.84 3.36 -19.51
N LYS A 104 0.08 2.51 -19.96
CA LYS A 104 1.00 1.77 -19.07
C LYS A 104 1.89 2.69 -18.21
N ASP A 105 2.29 3.85 -18.74
CA ASP A 105 3.09 4.84 -18.01
C ASP A 105 2.26 5.64 -16.99
N LYS A 106 0.96 5.36 -16.89
CA LYS A 106 0.03 5.93 -15.90
C LYS A 106 -0.43 4.88 -14.90
N LEU A 107 0.19 3.70 -14.91
CA LEU A 107 -0.06 2.69 -13.92
C LEU A 107 0.45 3.17 -12.57
N MET A 108 -0.39 2.97 -11.57
CA MET A 108 -0.07 3.21 -10.18
C MET A 108 -0.39 1.97 -9.36
N ILE A 109 0.27 1.88 -8.21
CA ILE A 109 0.12 0.78 -7.27
C ILE A 109 -0.72 1.25 -6.09
N GLN A 110 -1.68 0.44 -5.68
CA GLN A 110 -2.42 0.62 -4.43
C GLN A 110 -2.23 -0.63 -3.58
N LEU A 111 -1.98 -0.43 -2.28
CA LEU A 111 -2.03 -1.49 -1.30
C LEU A 111 -3.42 -1.52 -0.65
N ILE A 112 -3.97 -2.70 -0.46
CA ILE A 112 -5.26 -2.92 0.21
C ILE A 112 -5.13 -4.05 1.23
N GLY A 113 -6.03 -4.08 2.22
CA GLY A 113 -6.17 -5.26 3.07
C GLY A 113 -6.77 -6.44 2.31
N ARG A 114 -6.37 -7.67 2.63
CA ARG A 114 -7.01 -8.86 2.05
C ARG A 114 -8.40 -9.09 2.62
N GLU A 115 -8.54 -8.93 3.94
CA GLU A 115 -9.79 -9.17 4.66
C GLU A 115 -10.89 -8.19 4.19
N GLY A 116 -12.04 -8.74 3.80
CA GLY A 116 -13.18 -7.96 3.30
C GLY A 116 -13.15 -7.68 1.80
N ASN A 117 -12.05 -7.97 1.10
CA ASN A 117 -11.89 -7.71 -0.34
C ASN A 117 -11.84 -8.99 -1.18
N GLU A 118 -12.09 -10.17 -0.59
CA GLU A 118 -11.87 -11.48 -1.21
C GLU A 118 -12.64 -11.68 -2.52
N GLU A 119 -13.88 -11.21 -2.59
CA GLU A 119 -14.71 -11.36 -3.79
C GLU A 119 -14.23 -10.45 -4.93
N MET A 120 -13.86 -9.20 -4.62
CA MET A 120 -13.34 -8.27 -5.63
C MET A 120 -11.98 -8.74 -6.17
N LEU A 121 -11.11 -9.29 -5.30
CA LEU A 121 -9.81 -9.84 -5.67
C LEU A 121 -9.91 -10.93 -6.73
N ARG A 122 -11.02 -11.67 -6.83
CA ARG A 122 -11.26 -12.65 -7.91
C ARG A 122 -11.37 -12.02 -9.31
N THR A 123 -11.69 -10.73 -9.37
CA THR A 123 -12.03 -10.03 -10.62
C THR A 123 -10.93 -9.10 -11.12
N ILE A 124 -9.87 -8.90 -10.34
CA ILE A 124 -8.77 -7.98 -10.63
C ILE A 124 -7.42 -8.69 -10.54
N PRO A 125 -6.38 -8.19 -11.25
CA PRO A 125 -5.01 -8.62 -11.03
C PRO A 125 -4.51 -8.10 -9.67
N HIS A 126 -3.91 -8.99 -8.88
CA HIS A 126 -3.37 -8.65 -7.57
C HIS A 126 -2.16 -9.52 -7.21
N HIS A 127 -1.34 -9.04 -6.28
CA HIS A 127 -0.24 -9.79 -5.70
C HIS A 127 -0.19 -9.67 -4.18
N SER A 128 -0.11 -10.82 -3.51
CA SER A 128 -0.10 -10.89 -2.06
C SER A 128 1.21 -10.39 -1.45
N ILE A 129 1.09 -9.61 -0.38
CA ILE A 129 2.18 -9.25 0.54
C ILE A 129 1.67 -9.45 1.96
N GLU A 130 2.16 -10.50 2.63
CA GLU A 130 1.64 -10.96 3.92
C GLU A 130 0.10 -11.16 3.90
N ASP A 131 -0.67 -10.36 4.64
CA ASP A 131 -2.13 -10.33 4.70
C ASP A 131 -2.74 -9.11 3.97
N MET A 132 -1.94 -8.44 3.14
CA MET A 132 -2.36 -7.37 2.25
C MET A 132 -2.22 -7.79 0.78
N GLU A 133 -2.79 -7.00 -0.12
CA GLU A 133 -2.76 -7.21 -1.55
C GLU A 133 -2.33 -5.94 -2.28
N ILE A 134 -1.42 -6.10 -3.24
CA ILE A 134 -1.02 -5.08 -4.19
C ILE A 134 -1.99 -5.16 -5.37
N VAL A 135 -2.67 -4.07 -5.69
CA VAL A 135 -3.55 -3.93 -6.84
C VAL A 135 -3.09 -2.77 -7.72
N TYR A 136 -3.66 -2.69 -8.92
CA TYR A 136 -3.22 -1.75 -9.95
C TYR A 136 -4.34 -0.83 -10.37
N ARG A 137 -4.00 0.45 -10.58
CA ARG A 137 -4.93 1.45 -11.11
C ARG A 137 -4.27 2.23 -12.23
N PHE A 138 -5.06 2.83 -13.10
CA PHE A 138 -4.62 3.89 -14.00
C PHE A 138 -4.93 5.24 -13.39
N HIS A 139 -3.94 6.13 -13.35
CA HIS A 139 -4.16 7.55 -13.17
C HIS A 139 -4.93 8.09 -14.38
N VAL A 140 -6.09 8.71 -14.15
CA VAL A 140 -6.93 9.26 -15.22
C VAL A 140 -6.70 10.76 -15.33
N GLN A 141 -6.83 11.47 -14.21
CA GLN A 141 -6.60 12.91 -14.11
C GLN A 141 -6.54 13.37 -12.65
N ASP A 142 -5.92 14.52 -12.43
CA ASP A 142 -6.04 15.25 -11.17
C ASP A 142 -7.26 16.17 -11.23
N THR A 143 -8.00 16.24 -10.13
CA THR A 143 -9.17 17.11 -9.97
C THR A 143 -9.00 17.97 -8.72
N GLU A 144 -9.79 19.03 -8.59
CA GLU A 144 -9.79 19.87 -7.37
C GLU A 144 -10.14 19.08 -6.08
N LEU A 145 -10.77 17.91 -6.21
CA LEU A 145 -11.11 17.01 -5.10
C LEU A 145 -10.11 15.86 -4.90
N GLY A 146 -9.00 15.86 -5.64
CA GLY A 146 -7.98 14.82 -5.59
C GLY A 146 -7.86 14.04 -6.90
N MET A 147 -7.21 12.90 -6.82
CA MET A 147 -6.83 12.09 -7.99
C MET A 147 -7.95 11.15 -8.44
N ALA A 148 -8.35 11.26 -9.71
CA ALA A 148 -9.25 10.31 -10.35
C ALA A 148 -8.45 9.13 -10.92
N SER A 149 -8.84 7.91 -10.54
CA SER A 149 -8.15 6.70 -10.97
C SER A 149 -9.13 5.56 -11.28
N ALA A 150 -8.75 4.71 -12.25
CA ALA A 150 -9.54 3.55 -12.68
C ALA A 150 -8.86 2.25 -12.25
N LEU A 151 -9.61 1.36 -11.58
CA LEU A 151 -9.10 0.05 -11.18
C LEU A 151 -8.85 -0.84 -12.40
N VAL A 152 -7.68 -1.48 -12.46
CA VAL A 152 -7.38 -2.47 -13.49
C VAL A 152 -8.13 -3.77 -13.17
N THR A 153 -8.81 -4.35 -14.14
CA THR A 153 -9.57 -5.61 -13.97
C THR A 153 -9.03 -6.73 -14.85
N ASN A 154 -9.33 -7.99 -14.52
CA ASN A 154 -8.92 -9.13 -15.33
C ASN A 154 -9.44 -9.04 -16.77
N SER A 155 -10.63 -8.49 -16.98
CA SER A 155 -11.19 -8.24 -18.31
C SER A 155 -10.41 -7.20 -19.12
N MET A 156 -9.77 -6.22 -18.46
CA MET A 156 -8.88 -5.28 -19.16
C MET A 156 -7.62 -6.01 -19.65
N LEU A 157 -7.04 -6.91 -18.84
CA LEU A 157 -5.86 -7.69 -19.24
C LEU A 157 -6.15 -8.55 -20.47
N GLU A 158 -7.30 -9.24 -20.48
CA GLU A 158 -7.76 -10.02 -21.63
C GLU A 158 -7.92 -9.16 -22.88
N ARG A 159 -8.51 -7.97 -22.75
CA ARG A 159 -8.69 -7.03 -23.86
C ARG A 159 -7.36 -6.50 -24.40
N TYR A 160 -6.42 -6.18 -23.51
CA TYR A 160 -5.09 -5.70 -23.88
C TYR A 160 -4.18 -6.81 -24.40
N GLY A 161 -4.50 -8.08 -24.12
CA GLY A 161 -3.65 -9.22 -24.47
C GLY A 161 -2.37 -9.29 -23.65
N ILE A 162 -2.37 -8.75 -22.42
CA ILE A 162 -1.22 -8.76 -21.51
C ILE A 162 -1.42 -9.75 -20.37
N THR A 163 -0.31 -10.14 -19.74
CA THR A 163 -0.34 -11.01 -18.55
C THR A 163 -0.32 -10.19 -17.27
N ALA A 164 -0.77 -10.77 -16.15
CA ALA A 164 -0.66 -10.13 -14.84
C ALA A 164 0.79 -9.84 -14.44
N GLU A 165 1.74 -10.71 -14.82
CA GLU A 165 3.17 -10.50 -14.57
C GLU A 165 3.73 -9.32 -15.38
N GLN A 166 3.30 -9.15 -16.63
CA GLN A 166 3.66 -7.98 -17.42
C GLN A 166 3.09 -6.70 -16.80
N LEU A 167 1.80 -6.70 -16.44
CA LEU A 167 1.16 -5.57 -15.76
C LEU A 167 1.92 -5.18 -14.49
N LYS A 168 2.30 -6.16 -13.68
CA LYS A 168 3.08 -5.94 -12.46
C LYS A 168 4.38 -5.22 -12.77
N GLN A 169 5.17 -5.74 -13.72
CA GLN A 169 6.46 -5.15 -14.08
C GLN A 169 6.30 -3.71 -14.58
N ASP A 170 5.36 -3.47 -15.49
CA ASP A 170 5.08 -2.15 -16.04
C ASP A 170 4.57 -1.18 -14.95
N ALA A 171 3.74 -1.66 -14.02
CA ALA A 171 3.25 -0.85 -12.89
C ALA A 171 4.36 -0.46 -11.92
N PHE A 172 5.31 -1.34 -11.60
CA PHE A 172 6.45 -0.99 -10.75
C PHE A 172 7.39 0.01 -11.43
N VAL A 173 7.64 -0.13 -12.73
CA VAL A 173 8.43 0.84 -13.49
C VAL A 173 7.75 2.21 -13.51
N SER A 174 6.44 2.25 -13.78
CA SER A 174 5.65 3.47 -13.79
C SER A 174 5.62 4.14 -12.41
N ALA A 175 5.33 3.37 -11.36
CA ALA A 175 5.19 3.88 -10.00
C ALA A 175 6.50 4.45 -9.44
N VAL A 176 7.65 3.82 -9.69
CA VAL A 176 8.96 4.35 -9.27
C VAL A 176 9.30 5.65 -9.99
N SER A 177 8.90 5.78 -11.27
CA SER A 177 9.19 6.97 -12.08
C SER A 177 8.30 8.16 -11.73
N HIS A 178 7.01 7.93 -11.48
CA HIS A 178 6.01 8.99 -11.33
C HIS A 178 5.67 9.28 -9.86
N ASP A 179 5.68 8.26 -9.00
CA ASP A 179 5.24 8.32 -7.61
C ASP A 179 6.36 7.92 -6.63
N PRO A 180 7.57 8.52 -6.70
CA PRO A 180 8.67 8.13 -5.83
C PRO A 180 8.28 8.24 -4.36
N PHE A 181 8.76 7.29 -3.56
CA PHE A 181 8.47 7.27 -2.13
C PHE A 181 9.15 8.44 -1.41
N GLU A 182 8.48 8.93 -0.37
CA GLU A 182 9.03 9.84 0.62
C GLU A 182 9.00 9.16 1.99
N ILE A 183 10.08 9.30 2.74
CA ILE A 183 10.15 8.91 4.15
C ILE A 183 10.48 10.18 4.91
N LYS A 184 9.59 10.65 5.77
CA LYS A 184 9.80 11.86 6.57
C LYS A 184 9.55 11.55 8.03
N THR A 185 10.31 12.14 8.93
CA THR A 185 9.99 12.15 10.36
C THR A 185 8.67 12.88 10.57
N MET A 186 7.95 12.51 11.64
CA MET A 186 6.77 13.26 12.05
C MET A 186 7.11 14.74 12.35
N ALA A 187 8.31 15.00 12.86
CA ALA A 187 8.81 16.36 13.08
C ALA A 187 8.96 17.15 11.77
N GLU A 188 9.54 16.57 10.72
CA GLU A 188 9.61 17.18 9.37
C GLU A 188 8.21 17.55 8.87
N ILE A 189 7.25 16.62 8.94
CA ILE A 189 5.87 16.86 8.49
C ILE A 189 5.20 18.00 9.28
N LEU A 190 5.36 18.02 10.61
CA LEU A 190 4.78 19.07 11.45
C LEU A 190 5.42 20.44 11.17
N ASN A 191 6.74 20.49 10.99
CA ASN A 191 7.44 21.73 10.64
C ASN A 191 6.99 22.27 9.27
N GLU A 192 6.78 21.39 8.29
CA GLU A 192 6.22 21.76 6.97
C GLU A 192 4.81 22.37 7.11
N LEU A 193 3.94 21.74 7.91
CA LEU A 193 2.59 22.24 8.17
C LEU A 193 2.58 23.57 8.92
N MET A 194 3.54 23.79 9.82
CA MET A 194 3.69 25.04 10.58
C MET A 194 4.40 26.14 9.78
N GLY A 195 5.09 25.79 8.69
CA GLY A 195 5.93 26.72 7.92
C GLY A 195 7.15 27.22 8.72
N ALA A 196 7.59 26.48 9.74
CA ALA A 196 8.69 26.86 10.61
C ALA A 196 9.39 25.63 11.19
N GLU A 197 10.72 25.64 11.22
CA GLU A 197 11.56 24.59 11.83
C GLU A 197 11.63 24.79 13.35
N ILE A 198 10.62 24.31 14.07
CA ILE A 198 10.49 24.48 15.53
C ILE A 198 10.77 23.16 16.26
N ILE A 199 10.36 22.05 15.67
CA ILE A 199 10.49 20.71 16.26
C ILE A 199 11.77 20.07 15.72
N PRO A 200 12.74 19.70 16.59
CA PRO A 200 13.92 18.96 16.15
C PRO A 200 13.53 17.64 15.48
N GLU A 201 14.23 17.25 14.41
CA GLU A 201 13.93 16.02 13.66
C GLU A 201 14.06 14.76 14.52
N ASP A 202 14.98 14.76 15.48
CA ASP A 202 15.25 13.67 16.42
C ASP A 202 14.31 13.64 17.63
N ALA A 203 13.39 14.60 17.75
CA ALA A 203 12.47 14.69 18.88
C ALA A 203 11.48 13.51 18.93
N MET A 204 11.19 12.89 17.79
CA MET A 204 10.27 11.76 17.67
C MET A 204 10.84 10.72 16.69
N PRO A 205 11.24 9.52 17.15
CA PRO A 205 11.71 8.44 16.28
C PRO A 205 10.55 7.75 15.57
N MET A 206 9.71 8.53 14.90
CA MET A 206 8.55 8.10 14.14
C MET A 206 8.65 8.69 12.74
N TYR A 207 8.57 7.83 11.74
CA TYR A 207 8.65 8.20 10.34
C TYR A 207 7.33 7.84 9.65
N VAL A 208 6.96 8.64 8.67
CA VAL A 208 5.83 8.41 7.79
C VAL A 208 6.39 8.14 6.40
N ALA A 209 5.96 7.04 5.80
CA ALA A 209 6.27 6.67 4.44
C ALA A 209 5.03 6.72 3.57
N SER A 210 5.12 7.45 2.46
CA SER A 210 4.06 7.62 1.47
C SER A 210 4.66 7.95 0.10
N ASN A 211 3.84 8.18 -0.92
CA ASN A 211 4.27 8.84 -2.15
C ASN A 211 4.11 10.36 -2.03
N LYS A 212 4.68 11.11 -2.99
CA LYS A 212 4.64 12.58 -2.99
C LYS A 212 3.24 13.17 -2.89
N GLU A 213 2.29 12.57 -3.61
CA GLU A 213 0.91 13.02 -3.66
C GLU A 213 0.12 12.62 -2.40
N ARG A 214 0.66 11.71 -1.57
CA ARG A 214 -0.01 11.09 -0.41
C ARG A 214 -1.34 10.42 -0.75
N ILE A 215 -1.46 9.90 -1.96
CA ILE A 215 -2.64 9.18 -2.44
C ILE A 215 -2.29 7.75 -2.78
N HIS A 216 -2.91 6.78 -2.08
CA HIS A 216 -2.56 5.35 -2.19
C HIS A 216 -1.07 5.06 -1.87
N GLY A 217 -0.41 5.96 -1.15
CA GLY A 217 1.03 5.96 -0.93
C GLY A 217 1.53 4.85 -0.02
N ALA A 218 0.69 4.11 0.69
CA ALA A 218 1.15 2.93 1.44
C ALA A 218 1.72 1.83 0.52
N GLY A 219 1.38 1.88 -0.78
CA GLY A 219 1.95 1.00 -1.81
C GLY A 219 3.47 1.09 -1.95
N VAL A 220 4.12 2.14 -1.42
CA VAL A 220 5.58 2.29 -1.44
C VAL A 220 6.32 1.15 -0.74
N ILE A 221 5.68 0.44 0.20
CA ILE A 221 6.30 -0.72 0.85
C ILE A 221 6.68 -1.84 -0.13
N ALA A 222 6.00 -1.89 -1.28
CA ALA A 222 6.27 -2.87 -2.31
C ALA A 222 7.37 -2.43 -3.29
N TYR A 223 7.78 -1.15 -3.24
CA TYR A 223 8.68 -0.60 -4.24
C TYR A 223 10.06 -1.24 -4.10
N PRO A 224 10.77 -1.46 -5.23
CA PRO A 224 12.17 -1.83 -5.19
C PRO A 224 12.95 -0.84 -4.32
N GLU A 225 13.91 -1.36 -3.55
CA GLU A 225 14.83 -0.59 -2.71
C GLU A 225 14.21 0.16 -1.52
N PHE A 226 12.88 0.31 -1.44
CA PHE A 226 12.20 1.03 -0.35
C PHE A 226 12.65 0.55 1.03
N MET A 227 12.61 -0.77 1.28
CA MET A 227 12.97 -1.32 2.59
C MET A 227 14.45 -1.08 2.94
N GLU A 228 15.34 -1.10 1.94
CA GLU A 228 16.77 -0.87 2.15
C GLU A 228 17.06 0.61 2.42
N GLU A 229 16.40 1.52 1.72
CA GLU A 229 16.51 2.97 1.96
C GLU A 229 15.87 3.37 3.29
N ALA A 230 14.74 2.77 3.65
CA ALA A 230 14.14 2.92 4.96
C ALA A 230 15.10 2.45 6.07
N ALA A 231 15.72 1.27 5.95
CA ALA A 231 16.68 0.77 6.94
C ALA A 231 17.89 1.71 7.09
N LYS A 232 18.39 2.30 5.99
CA LYS A 232 19.47 3.30 6.05
C LYS A 232 19.05 4.56 6.80
N ARG A 233 17.82 5.04 6.57
CA ARG A 233 17.29 6.25 7.21
C ARG A 233 16.96 6.04 8.69
N LEU A 234 16.42 4.86 9.04
CA LEU A 234 16.06 4.50 10.41
C LEU A 234 17.26 3.96 11.23
N GLY A 235 18.37 3.62 10.56
CA GLY A 235 19.59 3.17 11.21
C GLY A 235 19.63 1.67 11.55
N GLY A 236 18.79 0.84 10.92
CA GLY A 236 18.76 -0.60 11.16
C GLY A 236 17.40 -1.25 10.85
N ASP A 237 17.07 -2.26 11.65
CA ASP A 237 15.78 -2.96 11.62
C ASP A 237 14.66 -2.03 12.09
N PHE A 238 13.43 -2.25 11.61
CA PHE A 238 12.29 -1.39 11.95
C PHE A 238 10.96 -2.11 11.83
N TYR A 239 9.97 -1.60 12.55
CA TYR A 239 8.56 -1.98 12.42
C TYR A 239 7.86 -1.11 11.38
N VAL A 240 6.93 -1.73 10.65
CA VAL A 240 6.00 -1.06 9.74
C VAL A 240 4.59 -1.22 10.29
N LEU A 241 3.96 -0.08 10.57
CA LEU A 241 2.60 0.02 11.07
C LEU A 241 1.72 0.54 9.95
N PRO A 242 0.75 -0.23 9.47
CA PRO A 242 -0.25 0.27 8.55
C PRO A 242 -1.06 1.39 9.21
N SER A 243 -1.02 2.58 8.63
CA SER A 243 -1.83 3.72 9.09
C SER A 243 -3.13 3.80 8.27
N SER A 244 -2.99 3.81 6.94
CA SER A 244 -4.10 3.76 5.99
C SER A 244 -3.61 3.31 4.61
N ILE A 245 -4.49 3.18 3.62
CA ILE A 245 -4.07 2.96 2.22
C ILE A 245 -3.16 4.08 1.68
N HIS A 246 -3.12 5.24 2.33
CA HIS A 246 -2.37 6.41 1.89
C HIS A 246 -0.94 6.46 2.43
N GLU A 247 -0.66 5.84 3.58
CA GLU A 247 0.64 5.92 4.23
C GLU A 247 0.87 4.80 5.25
N VAL A 248 2.14 4.53 5.54
CA VAL A 248 2.56 3.65 6.65
C VAL A 248 3.46 4.41 7.60
N ILE A 249 3.45 4.00 8.87
CA ILE A 249 4.33 4.53 9.90
C ILE A 249 5.49 3.55 10.08
N LEU A 250 6.71 4.07 10.13
CA LEU A 250 7.93 3.31 10.39
C LEU A 250 8.50 3.69 11.77
N ILE A 251 8.78 2.68 12.58
CA ILE A 251 9.33 2.84 13.94
C ILE A 251 10.64 2.04 14.03
N PRO A 252 11.78 2.64 14.37
CA PRO A 252 13.03 1.91 14.56
C PRO A 252 12.88 0.79 15.62
N ASP A 253 13.49 -0.37 15.38
CA ASP A 253 13.48 -1.49 16.33
C ASP A 253 14.54 -1.27 17.41
N THR A 254 14.16 -0.59 18.48
CA THR A 254 15.01 -0.31 19.64
C THR A 254 14.54 -1.09 20.88
N PRO A 255 15.42 -1.32 21.89
CA PRO A 255 15.07 -2.15 23.05
C PRO A 255 13.89 -1.65 23.90
N ASP A 256 13.52 -0.39 23.76
CA ASP A 256 12.40 0.27 24.43
C ASP A 256 11.07 0.15 23.65
N VAL A 257 11.11 -0.33 22.41
CA VAL A 257 9.92 -0.52 21.57
C VAL A 257 9.33 -1.91 21.77
N SER A 258 8.03 -1.96 22.08
CA SER A 258 7.28 -3.20 22.27
C SER A 258 6.36 -3.48 21.09
N ALA A 259 6.60 -4.58 20.37
CA ALA A 259 5.75 -5.03 19.27
C ALA A 259 4.28 -5.22 19.70
N LEU A 260 4.05 -5.73 20.92
CA LEU A 260 2.70 -5.90 21.48
C LEU A 260 1.97 -4.56 21.69
N GLU A 261 2.69 -3.52 22.14
CA GLU A 261 2.11 -2.19 22.33
C GLU A 261 1.79 -1.53 20.99
N LEU A 262 2.71 -1.61 20.02
CA LEU A 262 2.49 -1.12 18.66
C LEU A 262 1.30 -1.81 17.98
N GLN A 263 1.21 -3.13 18.11
CA GLN A 263 0.07 -3.93 17.64
C GLN A 263 -1.26 -3.44 18.26
N GLY A 264 -1.27 -3.17 19.56
CA GLY A 264 -2.45 -2.63 20.26
C GLY A 264 -2.84 -1.23 19.76
N ILE A 265 -1.86 -0.37 19.47
CA ILE A 265 -2.09 0.97 18.92
C ILE A 265 -2.75 0.87 17.53
N VAL A 266 -2.21 0.06 16.62
CA VAL A 266 -2.76 -0.11 15.26
C VAL A 266 -4.21 -0.59 15.31
N GLN A 267 -4.49 -1.62 16.10
CA GLN A 267 -5.85 -2.15 16.26
C GLN A 267 -6.83 -1.10 16.82
N SER A 268 -6.42 -0.34 17.83
CA SER A 268 -7.25 0.71 18.42
C SER A 268 -7.55 1.83 17.41
N VAL A 269 -6.53 2.31 16.70
CA VAL A 269 -6.66 3.39 15.71
C VAL A 269 -7.52 2.93 14.53
N ASN A 270 -7.35 1.71 14.04
CA ASN A 270 -8.18 1.15 12.98
C ASN A 270 -9.65 1.16 13.36
N VAL A 271 -9.99 0.73 14.57
CA VAL A 271 -11.38 0.68 15.04
C VAL A 271 -11.98 2.07 15.21
N GLU A 272 -11.23 3.01 15.78
CA GLU A 272 -11.76 4.31 16.23
C GLU A 272 -11.68 5.42 15.18
N GLN A 273 -10.65 5.41 14.32
CA GLN A 273 -10.29 6.58 13.50
C GLN A 273 -10.17 6.28 12.00
N VAL A 274 -9.93 5.03 11.60
CA VAL A 274 -9.73 4.69 10.18
C VAL A 274 -11.03 4.20 9.58
N ALA A 275 -11.45 4.82 8.47
CA ALA A 275 -12.60 4.36 7.71
C ALA A 275 -12.38 2.92 7.21
N PRO A 276 -13.38 2.03 7.25
CA PRO A 276 -13.21 0.63 6.80
C PRO A 276 -12.57 0.49 5.41
N GLU A 277 -12.87 1.40 4.50
CA GLU A 277 -12.30 1.47 3.16
C GLU A 277 -10.82 1.85 3.08
N GLU A 278 -10.29 2.48 4.13
CA GLU A 278 -8.89 2.91 4.19
C GLU A 278 -8.03 1.98 5.04
N ARG A 279 -8.61 0.94 5.65
CA ARG A 279 -7.90 -0.03 6.49
C ARG A 279 -7.09 -1.00 5.62
N LEU A 280 -5.84 -1.19 6.03
CA LEU A 280 -4.90 -2.12 5.40
C LEU A 280 -4.79 -3.44 6.15
N SER A 281 -4.40 -3.38 7.41
CA SER A 281 -4.28 -4.56 8.26
C SER A 281 -4.34 -4.13 9.72
N ASP A 282 -4.84 -5.03 10.56
CA ASP A 282 -4.75 -4.92 12.01
C ASP A 282 -3.40 -5.42 12.54
N HIS A 283 -2.51 -5.94 11.70
CA HIS A 283 -1.20 -6.45 12.08
C HIS A 283 -0.08 -5.44 11.83
N ILE A 284 0.96 -5.53 12.65
CA ILE A 284 2.23 -4.85 12.42
C ILE A 284 3.25 -5.78 11.76
N TYR A 285 4.17 -5.20 11.00
CA TYR A 285 5.23 -5.92 10.29
C TYR A 285 6.60 -5.50 10.78
N HIS A 286 7.60 -6.32 10.49
CA HIS A 286 9.00 -6.07 10.81
C HIS A 286 9.85 -6.27 9.55
N TYR A 287 10.84 -5.39 9.38
CA TYR A 287 11.89 -5.57 8.38
C TYR A 287 13.23 -5.85 9.06
N ASP A 288 13.76 -7.04 8.79
CA ASP A 288 15.10 -7.48 9.19
C ASP A 288 16.09 -7.04 8.12
N SER A 289 16.83 -5.97 8.37
CA SER A 289 17.78 -5.37 7.42
C SER A 289 18.93 -6.30 7.06
N LYS A 290 19.23 -7.27 7.94
CA LYS A 290 20.33 -8.21 7.79
C LYS A 290 19.96 -9.37 6.87
N GLU A 291 18.77 -9.92 7.08
CA GLU A 291 18.21 -11.00 6.25
C GLU A 291 17.46 -10.46 5.01
N LYS A 292 17.24 -9.13 4.93
CA LYS A 292 16.43 -8.44 3.92
C LYS A 292 15.02 -9.03 3.81
N LEU A 293 14.41 -9.29 4.97
CA LEU A 293 13.12 -9.97 5.06
C LEU A 293 12.08 -9.05 5.69
N PHE A 294 11.00 -8.79 4.93
CA PHE A 294 9.78 -8.17 5.41
C PHE A 294 8.76 -9.26 5.73
N GLU A 295 8.24 -9.27 6.96
CA GLU A 295 7.26 -10.24 7.42
C GLU A 295 6.40 -9.67 8.56
N ARG A 296 5.28 -10.33 8.88
CA ARG A 296 4.48 -9.97 10.04
C ARG A 296 5.24 -10.16 11.35
N SER A 297 5.03 -9.28 12.32
CA SER A 297 5.87 -9.22 13.54
C SER A 297 5.77 -10.49 14.39
N ASP A 298 4.63 -11.18 14.42
CA ASP A 298 4.49 -12.48 15.10
C ASP A 298 5.32 -13.61 14.44
N LYS A 299 5.46 -13.58 13.11
CA LYS A 299 6.33 -14.49 12.35
C LYS A 299 7.80 -14.16 12.62
N TYR A 300 8.14 -12.88 12.68
CA TYR A 300 9.47 -12.41 13.05
C TYR A 300 9.88 -12.90 14.45
N GLU A 301 9.03 -12.68 15.46
CA GLU A 301 9.27 -13.15 16.84
C GLU A 301 9.45 -14.67 16.89
N SER A 302 8.58 -15.41 16.19
CA SER A 302 8.67 -16.87 16.10
C SER A 302 9.97 -17.32 15.44
N ARG A 303 10.41 -16.64 14.37
CA ARG A 303 11.66 -16.91 13.67
C ARG A 303 12.87 -16.66 14.56
N LYS A 304 12.92 -15.52 15.28
CA LYS A 304 14.02 -15.20 16.19
C LYS A 304 14.12 -16.19 17.35
N LEU A 305 12.98 -16.56 17.94
CA LEU A 305 12.93 -17.57 19.00
C LEU A 305 13.48 -18.92 18.52
N ASN A 306 13.10 -19.37 17.33
CA ASN A 306 13.60 -20.61 16.75
C ASN A 306 15.12 -20.54 16.47
N GLN A 307 15.60 -19.41 15.92
CA GLN A 307 17.03 -19.21 15.67
C GLN A 307 17.86 -19.21 16.97
N GLU A 308 17.33 -18.66 18.06
CA GLU A 308 17.98 -18.71 19.38
C GLU A 308 18.04 -20.14 19.93
N GLN A 309 16.93 -20.89 19.85
CA GLN A 309 16.90 -22.30 20.28
C GLN A 309 17.86 -23.19 19.46
N GLU A 310 17.99 -22.95 18.15
CA GLU A 310 18.97 -23.63 17.29
C GLU A 310 20.42 -23.26 17.65
N ARG A 311 20.67 -22.00 17.99
CA ARG A 311 22.00 -21.54 18.46
C ARG A 311 22.36 -22.11 19.83
N GLU A 312 21.40 -22.24 20.74
CA GLU A 312 21.60 -22.84 22.05
C GLU A 312 21.85 -24.35 21.96
N SER A 313 21.03 -25.05 21.18
CA SER A 313 21.19 -26.50 20.96
C SER A 313 22.52 -26.83 20.27
N SER A 314 22.92 -26.06 19.25
CA SER A 314 24.22 -26.22 18.59
C SER A 314 25.40 -25.90 19.52
N ARG A 315 25.33 -24.83 20.32
CA ARG A 315 26.35 -24.52 21.35
C ARG A 315 26.49 -25.63 22.38
N SER A 316 25.38 -26.18 22.85
CA SER A 316 25.38 -27.32 23.78
C SER A 316 26.07 -28.54 23.17
N SER A 317 25.73 -28.88 21.91
CA SER A 317 26.34 -29.99 21.18
C SER A 317 27.86 -29.82 20.99
N VAL A 318 28.32 -28.62 20.65
CA VAL A 318 29.76 -28.33 20.51
C VAL A 318 30.49 -28.46 21.86
N LEU A 319 29.89 -28.00 22.95
CA LEU A 319 30.47 -28.14 24.29
C LEU A 319 30.56 -29.61 24.73
N ASP A 320 29.55 -30.42 24.42
CA ASP A 320 29.57 -31.86 24.71
C ASP A 320 30.64 -32.58 23.88
N ALA A 321 30.80 -32.22 22.60
CA ALA A 321 31.86 -32.75 21.75
C ALA A 321 33.27 -32.33 22.21
N LEU A 322 33.44 -31.12 22.75
CA LEU A 322 34.72 -30.68 23.32
C LEU A 322 35.04 -31.43 24.62
N ARG A 323 34.03 -31.68 25.46
CA ARG A 323 34.19 -32.45 26.71
C ARG A 323 34.54 -33.91 26.46
N SER A 324 33.91 -34.55 25.47
CA SER A 324 34.26 -35.93 25.08
C SER A 324 35.69 -36.01 24.54
N ASN A 325 36.08 -35.10 23.65
CA ASN A 325 37.44 -35.03 23.12
C ASN A 325 38.50 -34.73 24.20
N GLN A 326 38.19 -33.92 25.22
CA GLN A 326 39.08 -33.70 26.37
C GLN A 326 39.27 -34.96 27.21
N LYS A 327 38.19 -35.72 27.48
CA LYS A 327 38.29 -37.02 28.16
C LYS A 327 39.17 -37.98 27.37
N ASP A 328 38.92 -38.10 26.06
CA ASP A 328 39.71 -38.95 25.17
C ASP A 328 41.20 -38.54 25.10
N CYS A 329 41.50 -37.24 25.19
CA CYS A 329 42.88 -36.75 25.24
C CYS A 329 43.54 -37.03 26.60
N SER A 330 42.79 -36.99 27.70
CA SER A 330 43.30 -37.28 29.05
C SER A 330 43.53 -38.77 29.32
N GLU A 331 42.84 -39.65 28.59
CA GLU A 331 42.96 -41.11 28.73
C GLU A 331 44.01 -41.73 27.78
N ARG A 332 44.61 -40.96 26.87
CA ARG A 332 45.71 -41.42 26.01
C ARG A 332 47.05 -41.28 26.74
N PRO A 333 47.84 -42.37 26.92
CA PRO A 333 49.13 -42.28 27.61
C PRO A 333 50.13 -41.44 26.80
N HIS A 334 50.79 -40.48 27.45
CA HIS A 334 51.91 -39.73 26.88
C HIS A 334 53.00 -40.71 26.43
N LYS A 335 53.23 -40.82 25.11
CA LYS A 335 54.43 -41.49 24.59
C LYS A 335 55.65 -40.65 24.99
N ASN A 336 56.35 -41.12 26.02
CA ASN A 336 57.72 -40.70 26.34
C ASN A 336 58.58 -40.77 25.09
N THR A 337 58.90 -39.62 24.50
CA THR A 337 60.00 -39.51 23.53
C THR A 337 61.29 -39.45 24.33
N ALA A 338 61.87 -40.64 24.59
CA ALA A 338 63.21 -40.76 25.12
C ALA A 338 64.19 -40.14 24.12
N VAL A 339 64.80 -39.01 24.49
CA VAL A 339 65.92 -38.40 23.78
C VAL A 339 67.11 -39.35 23.90
N ILE A 340 67.46 -40.03 22.80
CA ILE A 340 68.69 -40.80 22.68
C ILE A 340 69.85 -39.79 22.59
N ARG A 341 70.60 -39.60 23.68
CA ARG A 341 71.92 -38.97 23.65
C ARG A 341 72.88 -39.93 22.95
N ARG A 342 73.38 -39.54 21.77
CA ARG A 342 74.60 -40.14 21.19
C ARG A 342 75.80 -39.42 21.80
N ASP A 343 76.58 -40.15 22.58
CA ASP A 343 77.96 -39.79 22.88
C ASP A 343 78.78 -39.83 21.58
N VAL A 344 79.47 -38.74 21.27
CA VAL A 344 80.66 -38.78 20.41
C VAL A 344 81.74 -37.97 21.13
N ALA A 345 82.78 -38.70 21.53
CA ALA A 345 84.01 -38.18 22.09
C ALA A 345 84.91 -37.55 21.00
N ALA A 346 85.64 -36.52 21.43
CA ALA A 346 86.86 -35.91 20.91
C ALA A 346 87.49 -36.41 19.59
N LEU A 347 87.73 -35.47 18.67
CA LEU A 347 89.08 -34.98 18.30
C LEU A 347 88.99 -33.69 17.49
#